data_AF-A0A7C6E9H0-F1
#
_entry.id   AF-A0A7C6E9H0-F1
#
_cell.length_a   1.000
_cell.length_b   1.000
_cell.length_c   1.000
_cell.angle_alpha   90.00
_cell.angle_beta   90.00
_cell.angle_gamma   90.00
#
_symmetry.space_group_name_H-M   'P 1'
#
loop_
_entity.id
_entity.type
_entity.pdbx_description
1 polymer ?
#
loop_
_entity_poly.entity_id
_entity_poly.type
_entity_poly.pdbx_seq_one_letter_code
_entity_poly.pdbx_strand_id
1 'polypeptide(L)'
;MYLDPGQPLERRIEDLLARMTLKEKIGQMNMPCVYLRQLGTDIRTKQEACRRLAEGVYTEELGPVGGFFTLANNVLQEGPRQQAEFFNELQRIALERTRLHIPLLQTEEGTHGVMCAGMTIFPEGLALGSTWNLD
;
A
#
# COMPACT_ATOMS: atom_id res chain seq x y z
N MET A 1 6.99 -10.28 20.90
CA MET A 1 5.94 -9.59 21.67
C MET A 1 5.03 -8.81 20.72
N TYR A 2 5.56 -8.13 19.71
CA TYR A 2 4.78 -7.31 18.75
C TYR A 2 3.68 -8.07 17.98
N LEU A 3 3.86 -9.38 17.75
CA LEU A 3 2.86 -10.25 17.10
C LEU A 3 1.74 -10.72 18.05
N ASP A 4 1.88 -10.54 19.37
CA ASP A 4 0.86 -10.94 20.33
C ASP A 4 -0.22 -9.85 20.44
N PRO A 5 -1.46 -10.12 20.00
CA PRO A 5 -2.55 -9.14 20.08
C PRO A 5 -3.02 -8.86 21.51
N GLY A 6 -2.63 -9.68 22.50
CA GLY A 6 -2.95 -9.46 23.92
C GLY A 6 -2.08 -8.42 24.62
N GLN A 7 -1.02 -7.94 23.98
CA GLN A 7 -0.12 -6.93 24.54
C GLN A 7 -0.62 -5.50 24.28
N PRO A 8 -0.33 -4.53 25.18
CA PRO A 8 -0.61 -3.12 24.93
C PRO A 8 0.00 -2.63 23.62
N LEU A 9 -0.72 -1.76 22.90
CA LEU A 9 -0.32 -1.26 21.60
C LEU A 9 1.09 -0.64 21.62
N GLU A 10 1.37 0.20 22.62
CA GLU A 10 2.64 0.89 22.79
C GLU A 10 3.79 -0.10 22.96
N ARG A 11 3.58 -1.19 23.72
CA ARG A 11 4.57 -2.26 23.88
C ARG A 11 4.85 -3.00 22.58
N ARG A 12 3.81 -3.24 21.76
CA ARG A 12 3.97 -3.88 20.46
C ARG A 12 4.76 -2.98 19.50
N ILE A 13 4.51 -1.67 19.51
CA ILE A 13 5.24 -0.68 18.72
C ILE A 13 6.71 -0.65 19.14
N GLU A 14 6.99 -0.51 20.45
CA GLU A 14 8.35 -0.48 20.98
C GLU A 14 9.14 -1.75 20.60
N ASP A 15 8.56 -2.94 20.77
CA ASP A 15 9.21 -4.22 20.41
C ASP A 15 9.46 -4.34 18.91
N LEU A 16 8.52 -3.90 18.08
CA LEU A 16 8.70 -3.90 16.63
C LEU A 16 9.84 -2.96 16.21
N LEU A 17 9.81 -1.71 16.66
CA LEU A 17 10.81 -0.70 16.31
C LEU A 17 12.22 -1.06 16.80
N ALA A 18 12.32 -1.73 17.96
CA ALA A 18 13.58 -2.23 18.49
C ALA A 18 14.17 -3.38 17.64
N ARG A 19 13.33 -4.15 16.94
CA ARG A 19 13.74 -5.26 16.06
C ARG A 19 14.11 -4.80 14.64
N MET A 20 13.71 -3.60 14.25
CA MET A 20 13.96 -3.06 12.90
C MET A 20 15.40 -2.59 12.72
N THR A 21 15.99 -3.01 11.61
CA THR A 21 17.20 -2.42 11.04
C THR A 21 16.95 -1.01 10.51
N LEU A 22 18.01 -0.25 10.24
CA LEU A 22 17.88 1.08 9.62
C LEU A 22 17.19 1.02 8.25
N LYS A 23 17.52 0.01 7.42
CA LYS A 23 16.92 -0.15 6.08
C LYS A 23 15.42 -0.42 6.14
N GLU A 24 14.96 -1.23 7.09
CA GLU A 24 13.52 -1.46 7.32
C GLU A 24 12.83 -0.18 7.80
N LYS A 25 13.47 0.64 8.66
CA LYS A 25 12.90 1.93 9.09
C LYS A 25 12.75 2.89 7.91
N ILE A 26 13.78 2.98 7.06
CA ILE A 26 13.72 3.75 5.82
C ILE A 26 12.60 3.23 4.93
N GLY A 27 12.49 1.91 4.73
CA GLY A 27 11.41 1.28 3.98
C GLY A 27 10.02 1.70 4.46
N GLN A 28 9.76 1.60 5.77
CA GLN A 28 8.46 1.96 6.35
C GLN A 28 8.11 3.45 6.23
N MET A 29 9.09 4.34 6.06
CA MET A 29 8.85 5.77 5.80
C MET A 29 8.58 6.07 4.31
N ASN A 30 8.69 5.08 3.43
CA ASN A 30 8.46 5.24 1.99
C ASN A 30 7.08 4.72 1.59
N MET A 31 6.39 5.55 0.81
CA MET A 31 5.11 5.24 0.17
C MET A 31 5.25 5.49 -1.35
N PRO A 32 5.76 4.52 -2.12
CA PRO A 32 5.99 4.71 -3.55
C PRO A 32 4.70 5.05 -4.30
N CYS A 33 4.72 6.18 -5.03
CA CYS A 33 3.64 6.60 -5.89
C CYS A 33 3.71 5.86 -7.23
N VAL A 34 2.73 5.00 -7.51
CA VAL A 34 2.80 4.05 -8.65
C VAL A 34 2.69 4.75 -10.01
N TYR A 35 2.19 6.00 -10.09
CA TYR A 35 2.22 6.80 -11.31
C TYR A 35 3.65 7.25 -11.71
N LEU A 36 4.63 7.27 -10.80
CA LEU A 36 5.98 7.76 -11.08
C LEU A 36 6.72 6.86 -12.08
N ARG A 37 7.40 7.49 -13.05
CA ARG A 37 8.14 6.80 -14.11
C ARG A 37 9.36 6.03 -13.61
N GLN A 38 9.88 6.39 -12.43
CA GLN A 38 10.99 5.72 -11.75
C GLN A 38 10.68 4.25 -11.40
N LEU A 39 9.40 3.88 -11.34
CA LEU A 39 8.96 2.50 -11.11
C LEU A 39 8.74 1.72 -12.42
N GLY A 40 8.98 2.34 -13.58
CA GLY A 40 8.73 1.77 -14.90
C GLY A 40 7.81 2.63 -15.76
N THR A 41 7.84 2.35 -17.07
CA THR A 41 7.06 3.06 -18.08
C THR A 41 5.82 2.31 -18.54
N ASP A 42 5.67 1.04 -18.15
CA ASP A 42 4.53 0.18 -18.49
C ASP A 42 3.99 -0.54 -17.25
N ILE A 43 2.78 -1.10 -17.37
CA ILE A 43 2.05 -1.76 -16.29
C ILE A 43 2.86 -2.92 -15.71
N ARG A 44 3.43 -3.78 -16.57
CA ARG A 44 4.14 -5.00 -16.14
C ARG A 44 5.38 -4.63 -15.33
N THR A 45 6.17 -3.67 -15.81
CA THR A 45 7.36 -3.20 -15.11
C THR A 45 7.01 -2.58 -13.76
N LYS A 46 5.95 -1.77 -13.68
CA LYS A 46 5.48 -1.17 -12.42
C LYS A 46 4.97 -2.22 -11.42
N GLN A 47 4.23 -3.23 -11.88
CA GLN A 47 3.79 -4.34 -11.02
C GLN A 47 4.98 -5.11 -10.45
N GLU A 48 6.01 -5.36 -11.26
CA GLU A 48 7.24 -6.01 -10.78
C GLU A 48 8.00 -5.13 -9.77
N ALA A 49 8.09 -3.82 -10.02
CA ALA A 49 8.65 -2.88 -9.05
C ALA A 49 7.89 -2.95 -7.71
N CYS A 50 6.55 -3.02 -7.73
CA CYS A 50 5.75 -3.15 -6.51
C CYS A 50 6.06 -4.45 -5.75
N ARG A 51 6.21 -5.59 -6.43
CA ARG A 51 6.61 -6.86 -5.79
C ARG A 51 7.97 -6.73 -5.09
N ARG A 52 8.96 -6.19 -5.80
CA ARG A 52 10.32 -6.01 -5.28
C ARG A 52 10.40 -5.00 -4.12
N LEU A 53 9.59 -3.95 -4.17
CA LEU A 53 9.47 -2.96 -3.09
C LEU A 53 8.79 -3.56 -1.84
N ALA A 54 7.73 -4.34 -2.04
CA ALA A 54 7.05 -5.06 -0.96
C ALA A 54 7.98 -6.05 -0.24
N GLU A 55 8.85 -6.73 -0.99
CA GLU A 55 9.85 -7.65 -0.42
C GLU A 55 11.07 -6.92 0.17
N GLY A 56 11.32 -5.66 -0.21
CA GLY A 56 12.51 -4.91 0.20
C GLY A 56 13.78 -5.30 -0.56
N VAL A 57 13.64 -5.71 -1.83
CA VAL A 57 14.75 -6.11 -2.73
C VAL A 57 14.83 -5.24 -3.98
N TYR A 58 14.19 -4.07 -3.95
CA TYR A 58 14.19 -3.13 -5.07
C TYR A 58 15.57 -2.48 -5.26
N THR A 59 16.22 -2.08 -4.16
CA THR A 59 17.62 -1.62 -4.11
C THR A 59 18.33 -2.25 -2.91
N GLU A 60 19.65 -2.06 -2.79
CA GLU A 60 20.40 -2.59 -1.65
C GLU A 60 20.19 -1.78 -0.36
N GLU A 61 19.77 -0.53 -0.47
CA GLU A 61 19.66 0.43 0.64
C GLU A 61 18.27 0.46 1.29
N LEU A 62 17.24 -0.01 0.58
CA LEU A 62 15.84 0.11 0.97
C LEU A 62 15.27 -1.22 1.46
N GLY A 63 14.77 -1.26 2.69
CA GLY A 63 14.00 -2.40 3.21
C GLY A 63 12.55 -2.43 2.68
N PRO A 64 11.71 -3.37 3.15
CA PRO A 64 10.30 -3.46 2.75
C PRO A 64 9.56 -2.13 2.96
N VAL A 65 8.85 -1.66 1.93
CA VAL A 65 8.13 -0.39 2.00
C VAL A 65 6.93 -0.45 2.94
N GLY A 66 6.48 0.70 3.44
CA GLY A 66 5.30 0.79 4.30
C GLY A 66 3.98 0.56 3.56
N GLY A 67 3.97 0.71 2.24
CA GLY A 67 2.74 0.65 1.45
C GLY A 67 2.92 1.15 0.03
N PHE A 68 1.79 1.42 -0.65
CA PHE A 68 1.77 2.02 -1.99
C PHE A 68 0.69 3.09 -2.09
N PHE A 69 0.95 4.09 -2.92
CA PHE A 69 -0.03 5.12 -3.28
C PHE A 69 -0.45 4.98 -4.74
N THR A 70 -1.75 5.01 -5.02
CA THR A 70 -2.38 4.98 -6.36
C THR A 70 -2.09 3.71 -7.17
N LEU A 71 -1.88 2.56 -6.53
CA LEU A 71 -1.49 1.34 -7.21
C LEU A 71 -2.63 0.82 -8.11
N ALA A 72 -3.83 0.66 -7.56
CA ALA A 72 -4.97 0.12 -8.31
C ALA A 72 -5.32 1.00 -9.50
N ASN A 73 -5.30 2.32 -9.33
CA ASN A 73 -5.58 3.26 -10.41
C ASN A 73 -4.60 3.14 -11.59
N ASN A 74 -3.33 2.86 -11.30
CA ASN A 74 -2.26 2.95 -12.31
C ASN A 74 -1.96 1.62 -13.00
N VAL A 75 -2.12 0.49 -12.33
CA VAL A 75 -1.65 -0.80 -12.86
C VAL A 75 -2.67 -1.95 -12.80
N LEU A 76 -3.90 -1.73 -12.33
CA LEU A 76 -4.94 -2.77 -12.16
C LEU A 76 -6.26 -2.36 -12.84
N GLN A 77 -6.28 -2.45 -14.17
CA GLN A 77 -7.34 -1.90 -15.02
C GLN A 77 -8.55 -2.83 -15.24
N GLU A 78 -8.47 -4.11 -14.87
CA GLU A 78 -9.54 -5.10 -15.10
C GLU A 78 -10.64 -5.05 -14.03
N GLY A 79 -10.44 -4.25 -12.98
CA GLY A 79 -11.45 -3.98 -11.95
C GLY A 79 -11.24 -4.73 -10.63
N PRO A 80 -12.28 -4.80 -9.78
CA PRO A 80 -12.14 -5.15 -8.36
C PRO A 80 -11.52 -6.53 -8.09
N ARG A 81 -11.76 -7.52 -8.96
CA ARG A 81 -11.19 -8.86 -8.77
C ARG A 81 -9.67 -8.86 -8.93
N GLN A 82 -9.18 -8.31 -10.03
CA GLN A 82 -7.73 -8.16 -10.26
C GLN A 82 -7.08 -7.34 -9.14
N GLN A 83 -7.77 -6.29 -8.69
CA GLN A 83 -7.30 -5.45 -7.58
C GLN A 83 -7.12 -6.23 -6.29
N ALA A 84 -8.15 -6.98 -5.87
CA ALA A 84 -8.09 -7.81 -4.67
C ALA A 84 -7.01 -8.91 -4.77
N GLU A 85 -6.90 -9.58 -5.92
CA GLU A 85 -5.91 -10.63 -6.15
C GLU A 85 -4.48 -10.11 -6.06
N PHE A 86 -4.20 -8.96 -6.68
CA PHE A 86 -2.87 -8.35 -6.65
C PHE A 86 -2.51 -7.77 -5.27
N PHE A 87 -3.47 -7.15 -4.57
CA PHE A 87 -3.23 -6.71 -3.19
C PHE A 87 -2.95 -7.87 -2.24
N ASN A 88 -3.69 -8.98 -2.39
CA ASN A 88 -3.42 -10.21 -1.63
C ASN A 88 -2.04 -10.81 -1.97
N GLU A 89 -1.61 -10.73 -3.23
CA GLU A 89 -0.26 -11.12 -3.63
C GLU A 89 0.80 -10.30 -2.89
N LEU A 90 0.66 -8.96 -2.86
CA LEU A 90 1.63 -8.10 -2.19
C LEU A 90 1.61 -8.31 -0.66
N GLN A 91 0.44 -8.50 -0.05
CA GLN A 91 0.37 -8.82 1.38
C GLN A 91 1.04 -10.16 1.69
N ARG A 92 0.85 -11.18 0.84
CA ARG A 92 1.53 -12.46 0.99
C ARG A 92 3.05 -12.30 0.89
N ILE A 93 3.56 -11.48 -0.01
CA ILE A 93 5.00 -11.15 -0.07
C ILE A 93 5.44 -10.50 1.26
N ALA A 94 4.73 -9.48 1.73
CA ALA A 94 5.09 -8.77 2.95
C ALA A 94 5.08 -9.69 4.19
N LEU A 95 4.12 -10.60 4.27
CA LEU A 95 3.94 -11.52 5.40
C LEU A 95 4.82 -12.77 5.31
N GLU A 96 5.14 -13.30 4.13
CA GLU A 96 5.86 -14.58 4.02
C GLU A 96 7.35 -14.40 3.69
N ARG A 97 7.72 -13.30 3.02
CA ARG A 97 9.08 -13.09 2.49
C ARG A 97 9.89 -12.03 3.23
N THR A 98 9.28 -11.32 4.19
CA THR A 98 9.99 -10.34 5.03
C THR A 98 10.15 -10.86 6.45
N ARG A 99 11.22 -10.44 7.12
CA ARG A 99 11.62 -10.93 8.46
C ARG A 99 10.65 -10.51 9.57
N LEU A 100 10.02 -9.35 9.45
CA LEU A 100 9.17 -8.76 10.49
C LEU A 100 7.68 -8.84 10.17
N HIS A 101 7.31 -9.41 9.02
CA HIS A 101 5.91 -9.67 8.65
C HIS A 101 5.01 -8.42 8.79
N ILE A 102 5.55 -7.24 8.48
CA ILE A 102 4.81 -5.98 8.59
C ILE A 102 3.90 -5.88 7.34
N PRO A 103 2.57 -5.81 7.51
CA PRO A 103 1.66 -5.70 6.37
C PRO A 103 1.80 -4.34 5.68
N LEU A 104 1.43 -4.30 4.41
CA LEU A 104 1.45 -3.08 3.61
C LEU A 104 0.20 -2.23 3.88
N LEU A 105 0.37 -0.90 3.81
CA LEU A 105 -0.72 0.07 3.79
C LEU A 105 -1.05 0.48 2.34
N GLN A 106 -2.25 0.19 1.89
CA GLN A 106 -2.69 0.46 0.52
C GLN A 106 -3.50 1.75 0.52
N THR A 107 -2.97 2.77 -0.15
CA THR A 107 -3.57 4.11 -0.19
C THR A 107 -3.99 4.45 -1.61
N GLU A 108 -5.25 4.84 -1.78
CA GLU A 108 -5.84 5.28 -3.05
C GLU A 108 -6.54 6.62 -2.84
N GLU A 109 -6.84 7.30 -3.94
CA GLU A 109 -7.69 8.49 -3.90
C GLU A 109 -9.17 8.10 -3.82
N GLY A 110 -9.96 8.92 -3.13
CA GLY A 110 -11.34 8.60 -2.76
C GLY A 110 -12.30 9.79 -2.69
N THR A 111 -11.95 10.96 -3.25
CA THR A 111 -12.67 12.23 -3.02
C THR A 111 -14.14 12.19 -3.43
N HIS A 112 -14.49 11.38 -4.44
CA HIS A 112 -15.86 11.22 -4.92
C HIS A 112 -16.13 9.77 -5.36
N GLY A 113 -15.65 8.82 -4.56
CA GLY A 113 -15.57 7.41 -4.90
C GLY A 113 -14.12 6.97 -5.11
N VAL A 114 -13.87 5.66 -5.03
CA VAL A 114 -12.51 5.13 -5.15
C VAL A 114 -12.00 5.34 -6.58
N MET A 115 -10.87 6.01 -6.72
CA MET A 115 -10.27 6.32 -8.01
C MET A 115 -9.54 5.09 -8.57
N CYS A 116 -10.28 4.08 -9.02
CA CYS A 116 -9.73 2.94 -9.77
C CYS A 116 -10.80 2.28 -10.66
N ALA A 117 -10.36 1.36 -11.52
CA ALA A 117 -11.24 0.70 -12.48
C ALA A 117 -12.39 -0.08 -11.80
N GLY A 118 -13.61 0.08 -12.32
CA GLY A 118 -14.78 -0.67 -11.89
C GLY A 118 -15.46 -0.19 -10.60
N MET A 119 -15.10 0.99 -10.10
CA MET A 119 -15.70 1.57 -8.89
C MET A 119 -16.79 2.59 -9.20
N THR A 120 -17.70 2.79 -8.24
CA THR A 120 -18.76 3.81 -8.33
C THR A 120 -18.17 5.21 -8.26
N ILE A 121 -18.63 6.08 -9.15
CA ILE A 121 -18.29 7.51 -9.19
C ILE A 121 -19.48 8.30 -8.66
N PHE A 122 -19.26 9.04 -7.57
CA PHE A 122 -20.23 9.92 -6.94
C PHE A 122 -20.07 11.36 -7.45
N PRO A 123 -21.07 12.24 -7.22
CA PRO A 123 -20.88 13.67 -7.41
C PRO A 123 -19.73 14.21 -6.53
N GLU A 124 -18.97 15.18 -7.06
CA GLU A 124 -17.89 15.83 -6.30
C GLU A 124 -18.42 16.61 -5.09
N GLY A 125 -17.54 16.97 -4.15
CA GLY A 125 -17.89 17.61 -2.89
C GLY A 125 -18.78 18.86 -3.00
N LEU A 126 -18.63 19.67 -4.05
CA LEU A 126 -19.50 20.84 -4.28
C LEU A 126 -20.95 20.45 -4.62
N ALA A 127 -21.14 19.39 -5.41
CA ALA A 127 -22.47 18.88 -5.75
C ALA A 127 -23.12 18.21 -4.54
N LEU A 128 -22.36 17.40 -3.78
CA LEU A 128 -22.85 16.80 -2.54
C LEU A 128 -23.21 17.87 -1.49
N GLY A 129 -22.37 18.88 -1.31
CA GLY A 129 -22.64 20.00 -0.40
C GLY A 129 -23.90 20.80 -0.79
N SER A 130 -24.26 20.82 -2.07
CA SER A 130 -25.47 21.49 -2.56
C SER A 130 -26.76 20.71 -2.25
N THR A 131 -26.66 19.44 -1.82
CA THR A 131 -27.84 18.65 -1.44
C THR A 131 -28.36 19.02 -0.04
N TRP A 132 -27.52 19.64 0.80
CA TRP A 132 -27.79 19.88 2.22
C TRP A 132 -28.21 18.62 2.99
N ASN A 133 -27.81 17.45 2.50
CA ASN A 133 -28.14 16.17 3.09
C ASN A 133 -26.88 15.49 3.65
N LEU A 134 -26.92 15.17 4.95
CA LEU A 134 -25.86 14.44 5.65
C LEU A 134 -26.13 12.94 5.73
N ASP A 135 -27.37 12.52 5.46
CA ASP A 135 -27.81 11.11 5.41
C ASP A 135 -27.59 10.51 4.02
#